data_AF-A0A7S3WS13-F1
#
_entry.id   AF-A0A7S3WS13-F1
#
_cell.length_a   1.000
_cell.length_b   1.000
_cell.length_c   1.000
_cell.angle_alpha   90.00
_cell.angle_beta   90.00
_cell.angle_gamma   90.00
#
_symmetry.space_group_name_H-M   'P 1'
#
loop_
_entity.id
_entity.type
_entity.pdbx_description
1 polymer ?
#
loop_
_entity_poly.entity_id
_entity_poly.type
_entity_poly.pdbx_seq_one_letter_code
_entity_poly.pdbx_strand_id
1 'polypeptide(L)'
;ERSPPTPSAGRLPTGVKQVRHQVALHESSKNELLRQQEAARMDRSAASREEAAKALREESGKLTVRCEKAAEDAAAKSEHKMQERVHSVQAMRKRLDAEMKEVVARMEHTKSTISETRYQIKSLQEPMDLTATCASWRKQRAIREHITDPVSTKLQEHRMTVLQAHQDLVGHHQLEKTNLKDLQERRER
;
A
#
# COMPACT_ATOMS: atom_id res chain seq x y z
N GLU A 1 -39.91 -21.35 43.34
CA GLU A 1 -40.12 -21.77 44.74
C GLU A 1 -41.42 -22.57 44.84
N ARG A 2 -41.35 -23.84 45.24
CA ARG A 2 -42.52 -24.69 45.51
C ARG A 2 -42.30 -25.37 46.87
N SER A 3 -43.19 -25.12 47.81
CA SER A 3 -43.15 -25.62 49.18
C SER A 3 -43.46 -27.13 49.25
N PRO A 4 -42.80 -27.90 50.15
CA PRO A 4 -43.11 -29.31 50.34
C PRO A 4 -44.33 -29.49 51.28
N PRO A 5 -45.18 -30.50 51.06
CA PRO A 5 -46.30 -30.81 51.94
C PRO A 5 -45.87 -31.56 53.21
N THR A 6 -46.50 -31.22 54.33
CA THR A 6 -46.35 -31.80 55.67
C THR A 6 -46.95 -33.20 55.79
N PRO A 7 -46.33 -34.15 56.52
CA PRO A 7 -46.86 -35.49 56.69
C PRO A 7 -47.92 -35.58 57.80
N SER A 8 -49.01 -36.26 57.47
CA SER A 8 -50.13 -36.60 58.35
C SER A 8 -49.79 -37.79 59.25
N ALA A 9 -50.04 -37.64 60.55
CA ALA A 9 -49.80 -38.65 61.58
C ALA A 9 -50.94 -39.69 61.61
N GLY A 10 -50.66 -40.90 61.13
CA GLY A 10 -51.56 -42.05 61.17
C GLY A 10 -51.11 -43.12 62.18
N ARG A 11 -52.02 -43.49 63.09
CA ARG A 11 -51.92 -44.53 64.13
C ARG A 11 -51.47 -45.91 63.60
N LEU A 12 -50.59 -46.57 64.35
CA LEU A 12 -50.15 -47.96 64.15
C LEU A 12 -51.12 -48.96 64.82
N PRO A 13 -51.54 -50.02 64.11
CA PRO A 13 -52.14 -51.21 64.74
C PRO A 13 -51.05 -52.21 65.14
N THR A 14 -51.02 -52.53 66.44
CA THR A 14 -50.26 -53.63 67.05
C THR A 14 -50.96 -54.97 66.81
N GLY A 15 -50.27 -55.92 66.17
CA GLY A 15 -50.69 -57.33 66.18
C GLY A 15 -50.09 -58.17 65.06
N VAL A 16 -49.75 -59.43 65.37
CA VAL A 16 -49.26 -60.49 64.48
C VAL A 16 -47.73 -60.53 64.25
N LYS A 17 -47.02 -60.99 65.27
CA LYS A 17 -45.62 -61.43 65.23
C LYS A 17 -45.60 -62.96 65.09
N GLN A 18 -45.21 -63.50 63.92
CA GLN A 18 -44.30 -64.68 63.78
C GLN A 18 -44.29 -65.34 62.39
N VAL A 19 -45.34 -65.23 61.55
CA VAL A 19 -45.31 -65.80 60.17
C VAL A 19 -44.69 -64.85 59.13
N ARG A 20 -44.64 -63.54 59.42
CA ARG A 20 -44.05 -62.50 58.54
C ARG A 20 -42.55 -62.63 58.30
N HIS A 21 -41.82 -63.41 59.12
CA HIS A 21 -40.36 -63.38 59.07
C HIS A 21 -39.78 -64.16 57.87
N GLN A 22 -40.41 -65.26 57.43
CA GLN A 22 -39.91 -66.02 56.28
C GLN A 22 -40.23 -65.37 54.93
N VAL A 23 -41.42 -64.77 54.77
CA VAL A 23 -41.77 -64.00 53.55
C VAL A 23 -40.88 -62.75 53.43
N ALA A 24 -40.60 -62.08 54.55
CA ALA A 24 -39.71 -60.91 54.57
C ALA A 24 -38.26 -61.24 54.16
N LEU A 25 -37.75 -62.44 54.46
CA LEU A 25 -36.41 -62.87 54.03
C LEU A 25 -36.34 -63.10 52.51
N HIS A 26 -37.38 -63.70 51.91
CA HIS A 26 -37.43 -63.91 50.46
C HIS A 26 -37.63 -62.60 49.68
N GLU A 27 -38.49 -61.70 50.17
CA GLU A 27 -38.66 -60.36 49.61
C GLU A 27 -37.39 -59.52 49.74
N SER A 28 -36.68 -59.63 50.88
CA SER A 28 -35.38 -58.98 51.07
C SER A 28 -34.34 -59.44 50.05
N SER A 29 -34.27 -60.75 49.76
CA SER A 29 -33.35 -61.29 48.76
C SER A 29 -33.66 -60.78 47.33
N LYS A 30 -34.94 -60.74 46.95
CA LYS A 30 -35.36 -60.19 45.64
C LYS A 30 -35.08 -58.69 45.53
N ASN A 31 -35.37 -57.92 46.59
CA ASN A 31 -35.11 -56.49 46.62
C ASN A 31 -33.61 -56.18 46.56
N GLU A 32 -32.78 -56.99 47.20
CA GLU A 32 -31.33 -56.87 47.12
C GLU A 32 -30.81 -57.15 45.71
N LEU A 33 -31.31 -58.22 45.05
CA LEU A 33 -30.97 -58.49 43.66
C LEU A 33 -31.35 -57.32 42.74
N LEU A 34 -32.53 -56.73 42.92
CA LEU A 34 -32.96 -55.57 42.15
C LEU A 34 -32.06 -54.35 42.40
N ARG A 35 -31.67 -54.09 43.65
CA ARG A 35 -30.70 -53.03 43.99
C ARG A 35 -29.37 -53.25 43.29
N GLN A 36 -28.85 -54.47 43.30
CA GLN A 36 -27.59 -54.81 42.64
C GLN A 36 -27.69 -54.64 41.11
N GLN A 37 -28.80 -55.06 40.51
CA GLN A 37 -29.05 -54.86 39.08
C GLN A 37 -29.17 -53.37 38.71
N GLU A 38 -29.86 -52.59 39.54
CA GLU A 38 -30.00 -51.15 39.33
C GLU A 38 -28.66 -50.43 39.50
N ALA A 39 -27.88 -50.75 40.52
CA ALA A 39 -26.53 -50.23 40.70
C ALA A 39 -25.66 -50.55 39.48
N ALA A 40 -25.62 -51.80 39.03
CA ALA A 40 -24.87 -52.20 37.83
C ALA A 40 -25.37 -51.51 36.55
N ARG A 41 -26.67 -51.17 36.46
CA ARG A 41 -27.21 -50.38 35.35
C ARG A 41 -26.73 -48.92 35.44
N MET A 42 -26.75 -48.32 36.62
CA MET A 42 -26.29 -46.95 36.85
C MET A 42 -24.79 -46.83 36.58
N ASP A 43 -23.99 -47.80 37.03
CA ASP A 43 -22.55 -47.86 36.77
C ASP A 43 -22.24 -47.92 35.27
N ARG A 44 -22.95 -48.78 34.52
CA ARG A 44 -22.82 -48.85 33.05
C ARG A 44 -23.23 -47.53 32.38
N SER A 45 -24.30 -46.91 32.83
CA SER A 45 -24.74 -45.62 32.29
C SER A 45 -23.74 -44.50 32.61
N ALA A 46 -23.18 -44.48 33.82
CA ALA A 46 -22.15 -43.54 34.23
C ALA A 46 -20.88 -43.71 33.40
N ALA A 47 -20.41 -44.95 33.23
CA ALA A 47 -19.25 -45.28 32.41
C ALA A 47 -19.44 -44.83 30.95
N SER A 48 -20.61 -45.10 30.35
CA SER A 48 -20.93 -44.67 28.99
C SER A 48 -20.96 -43.14 28.85
N ARG A 49 -21.49 -42.41 29.84
CA ARG A 49 -21.46 -40.93 29.85
C ARG A 49 -20.05 -40.39 30.02
N GLU A 50 -19.24 -41.02 30.85
CA GLU A 50 -17.84 -40.65 31.05
C GLU A 50 -17.04 -40.83 29.75
N GLU A 51 -17.23 -41.94 29.06
CA GLU A 51 -16.62 -42.22 27.75
C GLU A 51 -17.04 -41.18 26.70
N ALA A 52 -18.34 -40.88 26.60
CA ALA A 52 -18.84 -39.83 25.70
C ALA A 52 -18.26 -38.45 26.04
N ALA A 53 -18.19 -38.09 27.32
CA ALA A 53 -17.60 -36.84 27.78
C ALA A 53 -16.08 -36.78 27.51
N LYS A 54 -15.38 -37.92 27.58
CA LYS A 54 -13.97 -38.02 27.19
C LYS A 54 -13.81 -37.80 25.69
N ALA A 55 -14.61 -38.46 24.85
CA ALA A 55 -14.58 -38.30 23.40
C ALA A 55 -14.84 -36.84 22.98
N LEU A 56 -15.83 -36.18 23.58
CA LEU A 56 -16.12 -34.76 23.34
C LEU A 56 -14.95 -33.83 23.72
N ARG A 57 -14.28 -34.11 24.84
CA ARG A 57 -13.08 -33.33 25.25
C ARG A 57 -11.92 -33.52 24.27
N GLU A 58 -11.69 -34.76 23.81
CA GLU A 58 -10.66 -35.05 22.81
C GLU A 58 -10.96 -34.37 21.47
N GLU A 59 -12.22 -34.39 21.01
CA GLU A 59 -12.64 -33.70 19.80
C GLU A 59 -12.52 -32.17 19.93
N SER A 60 -12.98 -31.61 21.06
CA SER A 60 -12.83 -30.18 21.35
C SER A 60 -11.35 -29.78 21.34
N GLY A 61 -10.46 -30.60 21.94
CA GLY A 61 -9.02 -30.35 21.91
C GLY A 61 -8.45 -30.34 20.48
N LYS A 62 -8.88 -31.28 19.63
CA LYS A 62 -8.50 -31.29 18.19
C LYS A 62 -8.99 -30.05 17.46
N LEU A 63 -10.21 -29.59 17.76
CA LEU A 63 -10.77 -28.39 17.14
C LEU A 63 -9.99 -27.13 17.56
N THR A 64 -9.67 -26.98 18.85
CA THR A 64 -8.84 -25.88 19.36
C THR A 64 -7.51 -25.80 18.61
N VAL A 65 -6.78 -26.92 18.52
CA VAL A 65 -5.49 -26.97 17.79
C VAL A 65 -5.64 -26.58 16.31
N ARG A 66 -6.72 -27.01 15.65
CA ARG A 66 -6.98 -26.64 14.25
C ARG A 66 -7.29 -25.14 14.11
N CYS A 67 -8.08 -24.59 15.02
CA CYS A 67 -8.42 -23.16 15.02
C CYS A 67 -7.19 -22.29 15.28
N GLU A 68 -6.34 -22.68 16.23
CA GLU A 68 -5.07 -22.01 16.52
C GLU A 68 -4.16 -22.02 15.29
N LYS A 69 -3.93 -23.19 14.68
CA LYS A 69 -3.13 -23.30 13.46
C LYS A 69 -3.69 -22.46 12.32
N ALA A 70 -5.02 -22.47 12.11
CA ALA A 70 -5.64 -21.68 11.06
C ALA A 70 -5.47 -20.17 11.30
N ALA A 71 -5.53 -19.72 12.55
CA ALA A 71 -5.30 -18.33 12.93
C ALA A 71 -3.83 -17.93 12.70
N GLU A 72 -2.87 -18.77 13.09
CA GLU A 72 -1.43 -18.57 12.83
C GLU A 72 -1.13 -18.50 11.32
N ASP A 73 -1.65 -19.43 10.54
CA ASP A 73 -1.50 -19.44 9.08
C ASP A 73 -2.08 -18.18 8.44
N ALA A 74 -3.25 -17.71 8.93
CA ALA A 74 -3.87 -16.48 8.45
C ALA A 74 -3.05 -15.24 8.82
N ALA A 75 -2.52 -15.19 10.05
CA ALA A 75 -1.65 -14.11 10.50
C ALA A 75 -0.35 -14.05 9.67
N ALA A 76 0.32 -15.18 9.47
CA ALA A 76 1.53 -15.27 8.67
C ALA A 76 1.30 -14.84 7.21
N LYS A 77 0.18 -15.26 6.60
CA LYS A 77 -0.20 -14.82 5.24
C LYS A 77 -0.46 -13.32 5.17
N SER A 78 -1.16 -12.77 6.16
CA SER A 78 -1.44 -11.33 6.24
C SER A 78 -0.14 -10.52 6.37
N GLU A 79 0.75 -10.94 7.26
CA GLU A 79 2.05 -10.30 7.46
C GLU A 79 2.89 -10.34 6.19
N HIS A 80 2.97 -11.49 5.52
CA HIS A 80 3.71 -11.63 4.27
C HIS A 80 3.17 -10.67 3.19
N LYS A 81 1.84 -10.59 3.02
CA LYS A 81 1.21 -9.66 2.07
C LYS A 81 1.47 -8.20 2.43
N MET A 82 1.51 -7.88 3.72
CA MET A 82 1.88 -6.54 4.18
C MET A 82 3.33 -6.21 3.83
N GLN A 83 4.27 -7.12 4.05
CA GLN A 83 5.68 -6.95 3.68
C GLN A 83 5.85 -6.76 2.16
N GLU A 84 5.18 -7.57 1.32
CA GLU A 84 5.17 -7.39 -0.13
C GLU A 84 4.69 -5.98 -0.53
N ARG A 85 3.62 -5.50 0.10
CA ARG A 85 3.08 -4.15 -0.16
C ARG A 85 4.07 -3.07 0.28
N VAL A 86 4.72 -3.22 1.43
CA VAL A 86 5.77 -2.29 1.89
C VAL A 86 6.91 -2.24 0.88
N HIS A 87 7.39 -3.39 0.40
CA HIS A 87 8.45 -3.44 -0.61
C HIS A 87 8.03 -2.78 -1.92
N SER A 88 6.81 -3.05 -2.40
CA SER A 88 6.26 -2.41 -3.61
C SER A 88 6.20 -0.89 -3.48
N VAL A 89 5.69 -0.37 -2.35
CA VAL A 89 5.63 1.08 -2.08
C VAL A 89 7.03 1.70 -2.02
N GLN A 90 7.98 1.04 -1.36
CA GLN A 90 9.37 1.51 -1.31
C GLN A 90 10.02 1.53 -2.70
N ALA A 91 9.76 0.52 -3.54
CA ALA A 91 10.27 0.48 -4.91
C ALA A 91 9.68 1.61 -5.77
N MET A 92 8.37 1.84 -5.70
CA MET A 92 7.71 2.97 -6.39
C MET A 92 8.27 4.31 -5.92
N ARG A 93 8.45 4.50 -4.60
CA ARG A 93 9.06 5.70 -4.05
C ARG A 93 10.46 5.95 -4.62
N LYS A 94 11.32 4.94 -4.61
CA LYS A 94 12.69 5.06 -5.16
C LYS A 94 12.68 5.44 -6.64
N ARG A 95 11.75 4.89 -7.41
CA ARG A 95 11.58 5.22 -8.83
C ARG A 95 11.14 6.69 -9.01
N LEU A 96 10.12 7.14 -8.29
CA LEU A 96 9.66 8.53 -8.35
C LEU A 96 10.75 9.51 -7.90
N ASP A 97 11.50 9.19 -6.84
CA ASP A 97 12.63 10.00 -6.40
C ASP A 97 13.72 10.10 -7.49
N ALA A 98 13.96 9.03 -8.24
CA ALA A 98 14.91 9.03 -9.35
C ALA A 98 14.41 9.88 -10.53
N GLU A 99 13.15 9.73 -10.92
CA GLU A 99 12.51 10.54 -11.96
C GLU A 99 12.52 12.04 -11.59
N MET A 100 12.23 12.38 -10.34
CA MET A 100 12.29 13.77 -9.85
C MET A 100 13.71 14.34 -9.92
N LYS A 101 14.73 13.56 -9.51
CA LYS A 101 16.14 13.98 -9.64
C LYS A 101 16.53 14.21 -11.09
N GLU A 102 16.07 13.35 -12.00
CA GLU A 102 16.33 13.49 -13.43
C GLU A 102 15.68 14.77 -13.99
N VAL A 103 14.42 15.05 -13.65
CA VAL A 103 13.74 16.28 -14.07
C VAL A 103 14.47 17.52 -13.55
N VAL A 104 14.90 17.52 -12.29
CA VAL A 104 15.70 18.62 -11.72
C VAL A 104 17.02 18.80 -12.47
N ALA A 105 17.73 17.71 -12.76
CA ALA A 105 18.98 17.76 -13.53
C ALA A 105 18.76 18.34 -14.94
N ARG A 106 17.68 17.95 -15.62
CA ARG A 106 17.30 18.51 -16.92
C ARG A 106 16.97 19.99 -16.83
N MET A 107 16.24 20.43 -15.79
CA MET A 107 15.95 21.84 -15.56
C MET A 107 17.23 22.68 -15.38
N GLU A 108 18.18 22.20 -14.57
CA GLU A 108 19.45 22.90 -14.38
C GLU A 108 20.27 22.97 -15.67
N HIS A 109 20.29 21.89 -16.45
CA HIS A 109 20.92 21.90 -17.77
C HIS A 109 20.27 22.93 -18.70
N THR A 110 18.93 22.95 -18.81
CA THR A 110 18.21 23.92 -19.64
C THR A 110 18.45 25.36 -19.18
N LYS A 111 18.52 25.63 -17.87
CA LYS A 111 18.88 26.96 -17.36
C LYS A 111 20.30 27.38 -17.78
N SER A 112 21.26 26.44 -17.74
CA SER A 112 22.62 26.68 -18.22
C SER A 112 22.62 27.02 -19.71
N THR A 113 21.91 26.25 -20.53
CA THR A 113 21.77 26.52 -21.98
C THR A 113 21.15 27.89 -22.23
N ILE A 114 20.07 28.26 -21.53
CA ILE A 114 19.45 29.59 -21.64
C ILE A 114 20.44 30.71 -21.32
N SER A 115 21.29 30.52 -20.30
CA SER A 115 22.32 31.49 -19.94
C SER A 115 23.37 31.64 -21.05
N GLU A 116 23.78 30.53 -21.64
CA GLU A 116 24.73 30.50 -22.75
C GLU A 116 24.16 31.14 -24.02
N THR A 117 22.96 30.73 -24.43
CA THR A 117 22.24 31.31 -25.59
C THR A 117 22.05 32.83 -25.41
N ARG A 118 21.69 33.28 -24.19
CA ARG A 118 21.60 34.71 -23.87
C ARG A 118 22.94 35.42 -24.03
N TYR A 119 24.05 34.81 -23.60
CA TYR A 119 25.38 35.37 -23.78
C TYR A 119 25.75 35.47 -25.27
N GLN A 120 25.47 34.43 -26.06
CA GLN A 120 25.70 34.41 -27.51
C GLN A 120 24.90 35.51 -28.23
N ILE A 121 23.61 35.67 -27.90
CA ILE A 121 22.77 36.78 -28.43
C ILE A 121 23.44 38.13 -28.15
N LYS A 122 23.89 38.34 -26.90
CA LYS A 122 24.57 39.59 -26.52
C LYS A 122 25.88 39.80 -27.29
N SER A 123 26.63 38.73 -27.55
CA SER A 123 27.89 38.79 -28.29
C SER A 123 27.72 39.20 -29.76
N LEU A 124 26.55 38.95 -30.36
CA LEU A 124 26.23 39.37 -31.72
C LEU A 124 25.84 40.86 -31.84
N GLN A 125 25.58 41.54 -30.72
CA GLN A 125 25.20 42.95 -30.74
C GLN A 125 26.33 43.84 -31.30
N GLU A 126 27.58 43.59 -30.88
CA GLU A 126 28.75 44.34 -31.35
C GLU A 126 28.97 44.22 -32.87
N PRO A 127 29.02 43.04 -33.50
CA PRO A 127 29.17 42.95 -34.95
C PRO A 127 27.98 43.54 -35.72
N MET A 128 26.75 43.50 -35.16
CA MET A 128 25.60 44.22 -35.73
C MET A 128 25.84 45.73 -35.74
N ASP A 129 26.31 46.29 -34.62
CA ASP A 129 26.58 47.72 -34.49
C ASP A 129 27.78 48.16 -35.37
N LEU A 130 28.81 47.33 -35.47
CA LEU A 130 29.98 47.57 -36.32
C LEU A 130 29.61 47.58 -37.81
N THR A 131 28.82 46.60 -38.27
CA THR A 131 28.35 46.55 -39.66
C THR A 131 27.42 47.72 -39.99
N ALA A 132 26.53 48.09 -39.05
CA ALA A 132 25.67 49.26 -39.19
C ALA A 132 26.47 50.57 -39.27
N THR A 133 27.50 50.73 -38.43
CA THR A 133 28.39 51.89 -38.42
C THR A 133 29.19 52.00 -39.72
N CYS A 134 29.80 50.89 -40.17
CA CYS A 134 30.52 50.84 -41.44
C CYS A 134 29.62 51.19 -42.64
N ALA A 135 28.38 50.69 -42.64
CA ALA A 135 27.39 51.03 -43.67
C ALA A 135 26.98 52.51 -43.62
N SER A 136 26.87 53.11 -42.43
CA SER A 136 26.57 54.53 -42.24
C SER A 136 27.67 55.44 -42.81
N TRP A 137 28.94 55.18 -42.48
CA TRP A 137 30.07 55.95 -43.01
C TRP A 137 30.17 55.88 -44.54
N ARG A 138 29.86 54.73 -45.13
CA ARG A 138 29.78 54.61 -46.60
C ARG A 138 28.70 55.48 -47.21
N LYS A 139 27.53 55.61 -46.57
CA LYS A 139 26.42 56.45 -47.05
C LYS A 139 26.74 57.95 -47.00
N GLN A 140 27.69 58.37 -46.16
CA GLN A 140 28.10 59.77 -45.98
C GLN A 140 29.15 60.24 -46.99
N ARG A 141 29.64 59.37 -47.88
CA ARG A 141 30.62 59.76 -48.92
C ARG A 141 30.00 60.78 -49.89
N ALA A 142 30.74 61.86 -50.17
CA ALA A 142 30.29 62.97 -51.02
C ALA A 142 30.01 62.55 -52.47
N ILE A 143 30.73 61.55 -52.98
CA ILE A 143 30.54 61.00 -54.33
C ILE A 143 29.91 59.62 -54.18
N ARG A 144 28.64 59.50 -54.61
CA ARG A 144 27.99 58.20 -54.77
C ARG A 144 28.42 57.62 -56.10
N GLU A 145 29.47 56.81 -56.08
CA GLU A 145 29.79 55.99 -57.24
C GLU A 145 28.64 55.00 -57.44
N HIS A 146 27.94 55.09 -58.57
CA HIS A 146 26.77 54.28 -58.92
C HIS A 146 27.15 52.82 -59.29
N ILE A 147 28.19 52.29 -58.64
CA ILE A 147 28.76 50.97 -58.89
C ILE A 147 28.60 50.19 -57.59
N THR A 148 28.12 48.95 -57.70
CA THR A 148 28.04 48.00 -56.59
C THR A 148 29.47 47.70 -56.10
N ASP A 149 29.98 48.54 -55.20
CA ASP A 149 31.29 48.35 -54.57
C ASP A 149 31.28 46.98 -53.88
N PRO A 150 32.24 46.08 -54.20
CA PRO A 150 32.37 44.77 -53.56
C PRO A 150 32.30 44.81 -52.04
N VAL A 151 32.80 45.88 -51.41
CA VAL A 151 32.78 45.98 -49.95
C VAL A 151 31.39 46.30 -49.41
N SER A 152 30.59 47.09 -50.14
CA SER A 152 29.19 47.35 -49.76
C SER A 152 28.37 46.06 -49.86
N THR A 153 28.60 45.25 -50.89
CA THR A 153 27.98 43.92 -51.02
C THR A 153 28.40 43.00 -49.87
N LYS A 154 29.69 42.92 -49.55
CA LYS A 154 30.20 42.09 -48.45
C LYS A 154 29.69 42.52 -47.07
N LEU A 155 29.59 43.82 -46.81
CA LEU A 155 28.97 44.33 -45.59
C LEU A 155 27.50 43.94 -45.48
N GLN A 156 26.76 44.03 -46.59
CA GLN A 156 25.36 43.65 -46.62
C GLN A 156 25.18 42.14 -46.39
N GLU A 157 25.99 41.30 -47.04
CA GLU A 157 26.03 39.86 -46.79
C GLU A 157 26.31 39.56 -45.32
N HIS A 158 27.37 40.14 -44.75
CA HIS A 158 27.74 39.91 -43.36
C HIS A 158 26.63 40.35 -42.39
N ARG A 159 26.02 41.51 -42.64
CA ARG A 159 24.88 42.00 -41.86
C ARG A 159 23.70 41.01 -41.91
N MET A 160 23.37 40.49 -43.09
CA MET A 160 22.30 39.51 -43.25
C MET A 160 22.60 38.22 -42.48
N THR A 161 23.84 37.72 -42.56
CA THR A 161 24.27 36.52 -41.82
C THR A 161 24.18 36.73 -40.30
N VAL A 162 24.66 37.86 -39.78
CA VAL A 162 24.61 38.15 -38.33
C VAL A 162 23.15 38.33 -37.87
N LEU A 163 22.32 39.01 -38.65
CA LEU A 163 20.89 39.15 -38.35
C LEU A 163 20.17 37.80 -38.32
N GLN A 164 20.47 36.91 -39.27
CA GLN A 164 19.90 35.57 -39.30
C GLN A 164 20.34 34.76 -38.07
N ALA A 165 21.63 34.73 -37.76
CA ALA A 165 22.15 34.04 -36.58
C ALA A 165 21.52 34.57 -35.28
N HIS A 166 21.32 35.89 -35.17
CA HIS A 166 20.63 36.49 -34.03
C HIS A 166 19.17 36.05 -33.95
N GLN A 167 18.43 36.03 -35.07
CA GLN A 167 17.04 35.57 -35.10
C GLN A 167 16.93 34.09 -34.71
N ASP A 168 17.83 33.24 -35.21
CA ASP A 168 17.88 31.83 -34.87
C ASP A 168 18.10 31.65 -33.36
N LEU A 169 19.09 32.33 -32.78
CA LEU A 169 19.36 32.27 -31.33
C LEU A 169 18.17 32.77 -30.48
N VAL A 170 17.47 33.82 -30.92
CA VAL A 170 16.24 34.29 -30.25
C VAL A 170 15.15 33.21 -30.30
N GLY A 171 15.00 32.52 -31.44
CA GLY A 171 14.11 31.38 -31.58
C GLY A 171 14.46 30.25 -30.61
N HIS A 172 15.73 29.85 -30.56
CA HIS A 172 16.24 28.84 -29.62
C HIS A 172 15.97 29.23 -28.16
N HIS A 173 16.30 30.46 -27.76
CA HIS A 173 16.06 30.98 -26.41
C HIS A 173 14.57 30.90 -26.01
N GLN A 174 13.66 31.20 -26.95
CA GLN A 174 12.22 31.11 -26.68
C GLN A 174 11.77 29.64 -26.54
N LEU A 175 12.29 28.73 -27.36
CA LEU A 175 12.00 27.30 -27.25
C LEU A 175 12.53 26.73 -25.92
N GLU A 176 13.74 27.10 -25.51
CA GLU A 176 14.34 26.69 -24.24
C GLU A 176 13.51 27.16 -23.04
N LYS A 177 12.99 28.39 -23.07
CA LYS A 177 12.06 28.89 -22.04
C LYS A 177 10.77 28.11 -21.97
N THR A 178 10.18 27.78 -23.11
CA THR A 178 8.97 26.93 -23.16
C THR A 178 9.27 25.55 -22.59
N ASN A 179 10.37 24.92 -22.99
CA ASN A 179 10.79 23.63 -22.45
C ASN A 179 11.03 23.68 -20.94
N LEU A 180 11.68 24.73 -20.43
CA LEU A 180 11.87 24.91 -19.00
C LEU A 180 10.53 25.03 -18.25
N LYS A 181 9.56 25.75 -18.83
CA LYS A 181 8.21 25.87 -18.28
C LYS A 181 7.51 24.50 -18.26
N ASP A 182 7.59 23.73 -19.33
CA ASP A 182 7.00 22.38 -19.40
C ASP A 182 7.63 21.44 -18.36
N LEU A 183 8.94 21.54 -18.12
CA LEU A 183 9.63 20.78 -17.07
C LEU A 183 9.18 21.22 -15.66
N GLN A 184 8.94 22.51 -15.44
CA GLN A 184 8.38 23.02 -14.18
C GLN A 184 6.97 22.47 -13.94
N GLU A 185 6.10 22.51 -14.95
CA GLU A 185 4.74 21.95 -14.86
C GLU A 185 4.76 20.44 -14.59
N ARG A 186 5.71 19.70 -15.18
CA ARG A 186 5.89 18.27 -14.91
C ARG A 186 6.38 17.97 -13.49
N ARG A 187 7.19 18.86 -12.92
CA ARG A 187 7.69 18.73 -11.53
C ARG A 187 6.59 18.99 -10.50
N GLU A 188 5.63 19.86 -10.81
CA GLU A 188 4.55 20.23 -9.89
C GLU A 188 3.39 19.22 -9.85
N ARG A 189 3.29 18.33 -10.85
CA ARG A 189 2.32 17.22 -10.89
C ARG A 189 2.79 16.04 -10.05
#